data_AF-C5C854-F1
#
_entry.id   AF-C5C854-F1
#
_cell.length_a   1.000
_cell.length_b   1.000
_cell.length_c   1.000
_cell.angle_alpha   90.00
_cell.angle_beta   90.00
_cell.angle_gamma   90.00
#
_symmetry.space_group_name_H-M   'P 1'
#
loop_
_entity.id
_entity.type
_entity.pdbx_description
1 polymer ?
#
loop_
_entity_poly.entity_id
_entity_poly.type
_entity_poly.pdbx_seq_one_letter_code
_entity_poly.pdbx_strand_id
1 'polypeptide(L)'
;MAKGVKPAGRAGGEGRRRPAPAPPADLPVPPETLFLATIPGATPSTWVERFTTRQRTVQLVNHDDAAQLAHLAHDDAGQPRHFLPQLGYVRRRRDVSVEELLRAGGVDPRHVHLVGVYSELPVVCVGRDHLLAAWDVDADGPVPPAELDPDEELDPARFAPAPSAEPMDAAELPGAGERMALEIAASGAGHVVLPMSVARMFGRKDVIVLPLASTLDDTVGLSRADREAAATRSALADEQARAEAEAGAAVVDGADSAGQGDDDARHPGWDVALAWLKAADSELVQAFVGVARGRRGASSR
;
A
#
# COMPACT_ATOMS: atom_id res chain seq x y z
N MET A 1 63.83 -9.42 -78.33
CA MET A 1 63.13 -10.14 -77.23
C MET A 1 64.00 -9.98 -75.99
N ALA A 2 63.60 -9.49 -74.83
CA ALA A 2 62.40 -8.85 -74.30
C ALA A 2 62.86 -7.92 -73.14
N LYS A 3 62.12 -6.83 -72.88
CA LYS A 3 62.35 -5.85 -71.80
C LYS A 3 61.45 -6.16 -70.58
N GLY A 4 61.92 -5.78 -69.39
CA GLY A 4 61.12 -5.53 -68.17
C GLY A 4 60.97 -6.75 -67.23
N VAL A 5 60.88 -6.65 -65.90
CA VAL A 5 60.33 -5.58 -65.03
C VAL A 5 60.84 -5.79 -63.58
N LYS A 6 61.03 -4.70 -62.81
CA LYS A 6 61.27 -4.68 -61.33
C LYS A 6 59.95 -4.90 -60.55
N PRO A 7 59.92 -5.59 -59.41
CA PRO A 7 58.72 -5.62 -58.57
C PRO A 7 58.57 -4.31 -57.77
N ALA A 8 57.41 -3.68 -57.91
CA ALA A 8 56.97 -2.51 -57.15
C ALA A 8 56.35 -2.95 -55.80
N GLY A 9 56.65 -2.19 -54.74
CA GLY A 9 56.06 -2.37 -53.42
C GLY A 9 54.56 -2.12 -53.42
N ARG A 10 53.82 -2.97 -52.69
CA ARG A 10 52.43 -2.72 -52.31
C ARG A 10 52.40 -1.82 -51.08
N ALA A 11 52.02 -0.56 -51.27
CA ALA A 11 51.54 0.30 -50.19
C ALA A 11 50.12 -0.14 -49.81
N GLY A 12 49.90 -0.47 -48.54
CA GLY A 12 48.58 -0.73 -47.99
C GLY A 12 47.76 0.56 -47.97
N GLY A 13 46.61 0.56 -48.64
CA GLY A 13 45.63 1.63 -48.52
C GLY A 13 44.90 1.51 -47.19
N GLU A 14 45.11 2.46 -46.29
CA GLU A 14 44.26 2.65 -45.12
C GLU A 14 42.85 3.01 -45.61
N GLY A 15 41.93 2.06 -45.46
CA GLY A 15 40.51 2.30 -45.68
C GLY A 15 40.03 3.34 -44.67
N ARG A 16 39.75 4.56 -45.14
CA ARG A 16 39.02 5.57 -44.35
C ARG A 16 37.67 4.97 -43.94
N ARG A 17 37.55 4.56 -42.67
CA ARG A 17 36.25 4.20 -42.09
C ARG A 17 35.34 5.43 -42.16
N ARG A 18 34.23 5.28 -42.88
CA ARG A 18 33.14 6.26 -42.89
C ARG A 18 32.63 6.40 -41.45
N PRO A 19 32.52 7.62 -40.90
CA PRO A 19 31.94 7.79 -39.57
C PRO A 19 30.51 7.25 -39.58
N ALA A 20 30.12 6.59 -38.49
CA ALA A 20 28.76 6.08 -38.31
C ALA A 20 27.76 7.26 -38.45
N PRO A 21 26.62 7.06 -39.12
CA PRO A 21 25.60 8.10 -39.20
C PRO A 21 25.14 8.47 -37.79
N ALA A 22 25.02 9.76 -37.52
CA ALA A 22 24.45 10.26 -36.27
C ALA A 22 23.03 9.69 -36.10
N PRO A 23 22.62 9.31 -34.88
CA PRO A 23 21.25 8.86 -34.64
C PRO A 23 20.28 9.98 -35.08
N PRO A 24 19.12 9.62 -35.67
CA PRO A 24 18.13 10.61 -36.08
C PRO A 24 17.71 11.45 -34.88
N ALA A 25 17.75 12.78 -35.04
CA ALA A 25 17.54 13.75 -33.96
C ALA A 25 16.12 13.78 -33.38
N ASP A 26 15.18 13.05 -33.98
CA ASP A 26 13.74 13.11 -33.68
C ASP A 26 13.16 11.79 -33.13
N LEU A 27 13.95 10.98 -32.44
CA LEU A 27 13.35 9.91 -31.64
C LEU A 27 12.61 10.54 -30.46
N PRO A 28 11.28 10.34 -30.30
CA PRO A 28 10.55 10.90 -29.18
C PRO A 28 11.16 10.36 -27.88
N VAL A 29 11.55 11.28 -26.99
CA VAL A 29 12.03 10.91 -25.65
C VAL A 29 10.90 10.18 -24.93
N PRO A 30 11.11 8.95 -24.45
CA PRO A 30 10.06 8.21 -23.77
C PRO A 30 9.64 8.98 -22.50
N PRO A 31 8.34 8.96 -22.15
CA PRO A 31 7.88 9.62 -20.94
C PRO A 31 8.54 9.01 -19.70
N GLU A 32 8.82 9.85 -18.73
CA GLU A 32 9.28 9.42 -17.41
C GLU A 32 8.22 8.54 -16.76
N THR A 33 8.62 7.36 -16.27
CA THR A 33 7.69 6.34 -15.78
C THR A 33 7.82 6.18 -14.26
N LEU A 34 6.71 6.40 -13.56
CA LEU A 34 6.56 6.09 -12.15
C LEU A 34 5.99 4.68 -11.99
N PHE A 35 6.68 3.80 -11.28
CA PHE A 35 6.18 2.49 -10.88
C PHE A 35 5.58 2.61 -9.48
N LEU A 36 4.29 2.29 -9.37
CA LEU A 36 3.51 2.34 -8.14
C LEU A 36 3.09 0.92 -7.75
N ALA A 37 3.58 0.44 -6.60
CA ALA A 37 3.06 -0.78 -5.99
C ALA A 37 1.64 -0.54 -5.46
N THR A 38 0.68 -1.38 -5.88
CA THR A 38 -0.72 -1.37 -5.44
C THR A 38 -1.01 -2.58 -4.56
N ILE A 39 -2.04 -2.46 -3.72
CA ILE A 39 -2.54 -3.53 -2.86
C ILE A 39 -3.97 -3.93 -3.27
N PRO A 40 -4.50 -5.10 -2.85
CA PRO A 40 -5.88 -5.48 -3.11
C PRO A 40 -6.86 -4.41 -2.60
N GLY A 41 -7.90 -4.11 -3.37
CA GLY A 41 -8.88 -3.06 -3.06
C GLY A 41 -8.45 -1.62 -3.40
N ALA A 42 -7.16 -1.33 -3.62
CA ALA A 42 -6.72 0.02 -3.97
C ALA A 42 -7.05 0.39 -5.42
N THR A 43 -7.63 1.59 -5.63
CA THR A 43 -8.04 2.09 -6.96
C THR A 43 -7.41 3.46 -7.27
N PRO A 44 -6.12 3.52 -7.69
CA PRO A 44 -5.42 4.78 -7.93
C PRO A 44 -5.85 5.51 -9.21
N SER A 45 -6.89 5.07 -9.93
CA SER A 45 -7.23 5.51 -11.28
C SER A 45 -7.31 7.04 -11.42
N THR A 46 -7.93 7.73 -10.46
CA THR A 46 -8.02 9.20 -10.48
C THR A 46 -6.67 9.88 -10.29
N TRP A 47 -5.75 9.31 -9.49
CA TRP A 47 -4.41 9.85 -9.31
C TRP A 47 -3.55 9.58 -10.55
N VAL A 48 -3.63 8.38 -11.11
CA VAL A 48 -2.98 7.98 -12.36
C VAL A 48 -3.41 8.90 -13.50
N GLU A 49 -4.71 9.11 -13.68
CA GLU A 49 -5.26 9.99 -14.72
C GLU A 49 -4.74 11.42 -14.57
N ARG A 50 -4.77 11.98 -13.35
CA ARG A 50 -4.32 13.36 -13.08
C ARG A 50 -2.81 13.54 -13.22
N PHE A 51 -2.03 12.49 -12.97
CA PHE A 51 -0.58 12.55 -13.04
C PHE A 51 -0.04 12.28 -14.45
N THR A 52 -0.76 11.47 -15.24
CA THR A 52 -0.35 11.10 -16.59
C THR A 52 -0.39 12.31 -17.52
N THR A 53 0.70 12.54 -18.24
CA THR A 53 0.85 13.61 -19.23
C THR A 53 1.60 13.07 -20.45
N ARG A 54 1.89 13.93 -21.45
CA ARG A 54 2.79 13.53 -22.55
C ARG A 54 4.21 13.19 -22.09
N GLN A 55 4.63 13.69 -20.93
CA GLN A 55 5.99 13.54 -20.40
C GLN A 55 6.08 12.52 -19.26
N ARG A 56 4.95 12.10 -18.68
CA ARG A 56 4.90 11.23 -17.49
C ARG A 56 3.83 10.17 -17.61
N THR A 57 4.14 8.96 -17.18
CA THR A 57 3.19 7.85 -17.10
C THR A 57 3.35 7.09 -15.78
N VAL A 58 2.33 6.30 -15.41
CA VAL A 58 2.36 5.43 -14.24
C VAL A 58 2.21 3.99 -14.68
N GLN A 59 3.08 3.12 -14.18
CA GLN A 59 2.96 1.66 -14.28
C GLN A 59 2.57 1.13 -12.90
N LEU A 60 1.55 0.28 -12.85
CA LEU A 60 1.09 -0.34 -11.61
C LEU A 60 1.75 -1.71 -11.46
N VAL A 61 2.22 -2.00 -10.26
CA VAL A 61 2.74 -3.31 -9.87
C VAL A 61 1.82 -3.83 -8.77
N ASN A 62 1.00 -4.83 -9.07
CA ASN A 62 0.04 -5.35 -8.09
C ASN A 62 0.77 -6.26 -7.09
N HIS A 63 0.72 -5.89 -5.82
CA HIS A 63 1.16 -6.69 -4.69
C HIS A 63 -0.04 -7.21 -3.90
N ASP A 64 0.20 -8.26 -3.13
CA ASP A 64 -0.66 -8.65 -2.01
C ASP A 64 -0.28 -7.84 -0.76
N ASP A 65 -1.15 -7.80 0.24
CA ASP A 65 -0.86 -7.12 1.51
C ASP A 65 0.42 -7.69 2.18
N ALA A 66 0.74 -8.97 1.99
CA ALA A 66 1.98 -9.58 2.49
C ALA A 66 3.25 -9.03 1.80
N ALA A 67 3.14 -8.50 0.58
CA ALA A 67 4.26 -7.99 -0.21
C ALA A 67 4.34 -6.46 -0.23
N GLN A 68 3.40 -5.75 0.40
CA GLN A 68 3.26 -4.28 0.36
C GLN A 68 4.48 -3.48 0.85
N LEU A 69 5.42 -4.13 1.56
CA LEU A 69 6.65 -3.51 2.06
C LEU A 69 7.90 -3.88 1.25
N ALA A 70 7.78 -4.76 0.25
CA ALA A 70 8.93 -5.32 -0.48
C ALA A 70 9.77 -4.23 -1.17
N HIS A 71 9.13 -3.17 -1.69
CA HIS A 71 9.83 -2.03 -2.32
C HIS A 71 10.58 -1.14 -1.33
N LEU A 72 10.40 -1.34 -0.02
CA LEU A 72 11.09 -0.60 1.04
C LEU A 72 12.32 -1.35 1.57
N ALA A 73 12.69 -2.50 1.02
CA ALA A 73 13.88 -3.22 1.43
C ALA A 73 15.16 -2.37 1.25
N HIS A 74 15.96 -2.26 2.30
CA HIS A 74 17.18 -1.44 2.32
C HIS A 74 18.34 -2.10 3.07
N ASP A 75 19.54 -1.55 2.91
CA ASP A 75 20.70 -1.87 3.75
C ASP A 75 20.75 -1.02 5.03
N ASP A 76 21.74 -1.24 5.89
CA ASP A 76 21.87 -0.51 7.17
C ASP A 76 22.06 1.01 7.01
N ALA A 77 22.46 1.48 5.82
CA ALA A 77 22.58 2.89 5.49
C ALA A 77 21.28 3.49 4.93
N GLY A 78 20.21 2.69 4.82
CA GLY A 78 18.95 3.09 4.21
C GLY A 78 18.98 3.14 2.69
N GLN A 79 20.01 2.57 2.05
CA GLN A 79 20.05 2.52 0.59
C GLN A 79 19.10 1.44 0.06
N PRO A 80 18.27 1.74 -0.95
CA PRO A 80 17.35 0.78 -1.52
C PRO A 80 18.07 -0.45 -2.06
N ARG A 81 17.58 -1.64 -1.71
CA ARG A 81 18.00 -2.90 -2.37
C ARG A 81 17.40 -3.04 -3.76
N HIS A 82 16.22 -2.44 -3.95
CA HIS A 82 15.54 -2.33 -5.23
C HIS A 82 15.14 -0.87 -5.44
N PHE A 83 15.35 -0.35 -6.65
CA PHE A 83 14.98 1.04 -6.99
C PHE A 83 13.54 1.17 -7.47
N LEU A 84 12.88 0.04 -7.76
CA LEU A 84 11.52 -0.02 -8.28
C LEU A 84 10.71 -1.06 -7.49
N PRO A 85 9.40 -0.87 -7.31
CA PRO A 85 8.67 0.38 -7.60
C PRO A 85 9.14 1.52 -6.70
N GLN A 86 9.04 2.77 -7.16
CA GLN A 86 9.58 3.91 -6.39
C GLN A 86 8.77 4.22 -5.14
N LEU A 87 7.48 3.88 -5.15
CA LEU A 87 6.56 4.03 -4.02
C LEU A 87 5.47 2.98 -4.08
N GLY A 88 4.81 2.75 -2.96
CA GLY A 88 3.75 1.74 -2.85
C GLY A 88 2.70 2.11 -1.83
N TYR A 89 1.54 1.48 -1.96
CA TYR A 89 0.52 1.50 -0.93
C TYR A 89 0.94 0.67 0.28
N VAL A 90 0.62 1.16 1.47
CA VAL A 90 0.75 0.42 2.73
C VAL A 90 -0.56 0.53 3.50
N ARG A 91 -1.23 -0.60 3.73
CA ARG A 91 -2.39 -0.77 4.60
C ARG A 91 -1.96 -1.31 5.95
N ARG A 92 -2.46 -0.70 7.01
CA ARG A 92 -2.16 -1.04 8.40
C ARG A 92 -3.44 -1.07 9.24
N ARG A 93 -3.59 -2.07 10.10
CA ARG A 93 -4.64 -2.08 11.13
C ARG A 93 -4.38 -0.98 12.16
N ARG A 94 -5.38 -0.17 12.53
CA ARG A 94 -5.12 1.11 13.23
C ARG A 94 -4.53 0.96 14.63
N ASP A 95 -4.82 -0.15 15.31
CA ASP A 95 -4.25 -0.58 16.58
C ASP A 95 -2.77 -1.00 16.51
N VAL A 96 -2.20 -1.20 15.31
CA VAL A 96 -0.85 -1.81 15.15
C VAL A 96 0.34 -0.84 15.18
N SER A 97 0.30 0.46 15.43
CA SER A 97 1.47 1.38 15.23
C SER A 97 2.26 1.29 13.89
N VAL A 98 2.80 2.40 13.41
CA VAL A 98 3.57 2.38 12.15
C VAL A 98 4.91 1.68 12.33
N GLU A 99 5.55 1.86 13.48
CA GLU A 99 6.86 1.31 13.78
C GLU A 99 6.84 -0.22 13.88
N GLU A 100 5.81 -0.80 14.49
CA GLU A 100 5.65 -2.25 14.59
C GLU A 100 5.43 -2.88 13.22
N LEU A 101 4.52 -2.34 12.40
CA LEU A 101 4.30 -2.82 11.03
C LEU A 101 5.60 -2.85 10.22
N LEU A 102 6.33 -1.73 10.20
CA LEU A 102 7.55 -1.60 9.42
C LEU A 102 8.64 -2.56 9.93
N ARG A 103 8.84 -2.66 11.24
CA ARG A 103 9.82 -3.58 11.83
C ARG A 103 9.48 -5.04 11.58
N ALA A 104 8.21 -5.43 11.64
CA ALA A 104 7.75 -6.77 11.31
C ALA A 104 8.10 -7.14 9.85
N GLY A 105 8.07 -6.15 8.94
CA GLY A 105 8.52 -6.28 7.56
C GLY A 105 10.03 -6.14 7.34
N GLY A 106 10.84 -6.02 8.40
CA GLY A 106 12.30 -5.83 8.28
C GLY A 106 12.70 -4.44 7.76
N VAL A 107 11.83 -3.44 7.90
CA VAL A 107 12.04 -2.07 7.41
C VAL A 107 12.28 -1.15 8.61
N ASP A 108 13.43 -0.45 8.64
CA ASP A 108 13.68 0.58 9.63
C ASP A 108 12.82 1.83 9.35
N PRO A 109 11.94 2.24 10.28
CA PRO A 109 11.08 3.41 10.11
C PRO A 109 11.84 4.72 9.84
N ARG A 110 13.10 4.82 10.29
CA ARG A 110 13.92 6.02 10.10
C ARG A 110 14.23 6.30 8.64
N HIS A 111 14.18 5.29 7.78
CA HIS A 111 14.50 5.40 6.34
C HIS A 111 13.27 5.54 5.44
N VAL A 112 12.07 5.60 6.01
CA VAL A 112 10.81 5.60 5.24
C VAL A 112 10.10 6.96 5.33
N HIS A 113 9.57 7.41 4.20
CA HIS A 113 8.48 8.38 4.16
C HIS A 113 7.15 7.62 4.12
N LEU A 114 6.20 8.02 4.96
CA LEU A 114 4.85 7.45 4.97
C LEU A 114 3.83 8.58 5.01
N VAL A 115 2.89 8.56 4.07
CA VAL A 115 1.87 9.60 3.91
C VAL A 115 0.50 8.96 3.88
N GLY A 116 -0.29 9.15 4.93
CA GLY A 116 -1.68 8.70 4.99
C GLY A 116 -2.51 9.30 3.85
N VAL A 117 -3.32 8.45 3.20
CA VAL A 117 -4.18 8.85 2.07
C VAL A 117 -5.66 8.72 2.40
N TYR A 118 -6.08 7.61 3.01
CA TYR A 118 -7.46 7.37 3.44
C TYR A 118 -7.51 6.24 4.48
N SER A 119 -8.64 6.10 5.15
CA SER A 119 -8.92 4.98 6.05
C SER A 119 -10.01 4.10 5.45
N GLU A 120 -10.01 2.81 5.76
CA GLU A 120 -10.95 1.82 5.25
C GLU A 120 -11.78 1.24 6.39
N LEU A 121 -13.10 1.24 6.20
CA LEU A 121 -14.03 0.62 7.13
C LEU A 121 -13.95 -0.91 7.06
N PRO A 122 -14.10 -1.59 8.20
CA PRO A 122 -14.28 -3.03 8.26
C PRO A 122 -15.68 -3.48 7.91
N VAL A 123 -15.72 -4.64 7.27
CA VAL A 123 -16.92 -5.42 7.05
C VAL A 123 -16.64 -6.86 7.44
N VAL A 124 -17.65 -7.52 7.97
CA VAL A 124 -17.65 -8.98 8.15
C VAL A 124 -18.33 -9.61 6.95
N CYS A 125 -17.70 -10.65 6.41
CA CYS A 125 -18.20 -11.44 5.30
C CYS A 125 -18.52 -12.86 5.78
N VAL A 126 -19.76 -13.29 5.54
CA VAL A 126 -20.26 -14.61 5.93
C VAL A 126 -21.01 -15.29 4.79
N GLY A 127 -21.08 -16.62 4.80
CA GLY A 127 -21.96 -17.38 3.91
C GLY A 127 -23.45 -17.14 4.20
N ARG A 128 -24.32 -17.43 3.23
CA ARG A 128 -25.79 -17.24 3.34
C ARG A 128 -26.46 -18.04 4.46
N ASP A 129 -25.84 -19.15 4.87
CA ASP A 129 -26.38 -20.03 5.92
C ASP A 129 -25.81 -19.72 7.32
N HIS A 130 -24.95 -18.72 7.43
CA HIS A 130 -24.39 -18.25 8.70
C HIS A 130 -25.45 -17.49 9.52
N LEU A 131 -25.40 -17.55 10.86
CA LEU A 131 -26.38 -16.87 11.73
C LEU A 131 -26.46 -15.36 11.48
N LEU A 132 -25.31 -14.70 11.32
CA LEU A 132 -25.22 -13.29 10.96
C LEU A 132 -25.89 -12.94 9.60
N ALA A 133 -26.15 -13.89 8.71
CA ALA A 133 -26.86 -13.60 7.46
C ALA A 133 -28.28 -13.06 7.69
N ALA A 134 -28.85 -13.25 8.88
CA ALA A 134 -30.13 -12.71 9.31
C ALA A 134 -30.04 -11.37 10.07
N TRP A 135 -28.84 -10.78 10.20
CA TRP A 135 -28.63 -9.51 10.91
C TRP A 135 -29.37 -8.36 10.22
N ASP A 136 -30.17 -7.61 10.97
CA ASP A 136 -30.89 -6.45 10.45
C ASP A 136 -30.08 -5.17 10.72
N VAL A 137 -29.29 -4.76 9.73
CA VAL A 137 -28.43 -3.56 9.85
C VAL A 137 -29.25 -2.27 10.04
N ASP A 138 -30.48 -2.21 9.53
CA ASP A 138 -31.31 -1.01 9.66
C ASP A 138 -31.92 -0.89 11.06
N ALA A 139 -32.27 -2.03 11.69
CA ALA A 139 -32.81 -2.07 13.05
C ALA A 139 -31.72 -2.07 14.13
N ASP A 140 -30.67 -2.86 13.95
CA ASP A 140 -29.65 -3.16 14.97
C ASP A 140 -28.33 -2.40 14.76
N GLY A 141 -28.14 -1.78 13.59
CA GLY A 141 -26.91 -1.08 13.23
C GLY A 141 -25.79 -2.03 12.79
N PRO A 142 -24.53 -1.55 12.74
CA PRO A 142 -23.39 -2.38 12.36
C PRO A 142 -23.15 -3.50 13.39
N VAL A 143 -22.70 -4.66 12.90
CA VAL A 143 -22.43 -5.84 13.74
C VAL A 143 -21.35 -5.49 14.77
N PRO A 144 -21.57 -5.71 16.07
CA PRO A 144 -20.51 -5.58 17.07
C PRO A 144 -19.46 -6.70 16.92
N PRO A 145 -18.15 -6.43 17.04
CA PRO A 145 -17.11 -7.46 17.12
C PRO A 145 -17.37 -8.57 18.13
N ALA A 146 -18.10 -8.29 19.23
CA ALA A 146 -18.47 -9.28 20.23
C ALA A 146 -19.43 -10.38 19.72
N GLU A 147 -20.11 -10.17 18.59
CA GLU A 147 -20.95 -11.17 17.92
C GLU A 147 -20.12 -12.13 17.04
N LEU A 148 -18.82 -11.85 16.86
CA LEU A 148 -17.92 -12.69 16.09
C LEU A 148 -17.24 -13.71 17.01
N ASP A 149 -17.28 -14.99 16.63
CA ASP A 149 -16.51 -16.02 17.31
C ASP A 149 -15.05 -16.02 16.80
N PRO A 150 -14.06 -15.64 17.62
CA PRO A 150 -12.66 -15.59 17.18
C PRO A 150 -12.11 -16.93 16.67
N ASP A 151 -12.68 -18.07 17.10
CA ASP A 151 -12.26 -19.39 16.63
C ASP A 151 -12.74 -19.69 15.20
N GLU A 152 -13.74 -18.96 14.71
CA GLU A 152 -14.29 -19.05 13.35
C GLU A 152 -13.71 -17.99 12.40
N GLU A 153 -12.83 -17.10 12.88
CA GLU A 153 -12.23 -16.06 12.05
C GLU A 153 -11.16 -16.63 11.10
N LEU A 154 -11.36 -16.38 9.80
CA LEU A 154 -10.48 -16.80 8.74
C LEU A 154 -9.48 -15.68 8.41
N ASP A 155 -8.27 -15.77 8.95
CA ASP A 155 -7.18 -14.85 8.63
C ASP A 155 -6.69 -15.03 7.17
N PRO A 156 -6.87 -14.02 6.29
CA PRO A 156 -6.39 -14.08 4.91
C PRO A 156 -4.89 -14.37 4.77
N ALA A 157 -4.07 -13.94 5.73
CA ALA A 157 -2.62 -14.12 5.68
C ALA A 157 -2.23 -15.61 5.72
N ARG A 158 -3.07 -16.48 6.31
CA ARG A 158 -2.83 -17.94 6.35
C ARG A 158 -2.99 -18.60 4.98
N PHE A 159 -3.70 -17.96 4.06
CA PHE A 159 -3.98 -18.48 2.72
C PHE A 159 -3.21 -17.75 1.63
N ALA A 160 -2.48 -16.68 1.98
CA ALA A 160 -1.68 -15.92 1.05
C ALA A 160 -0.44 -16.72 0.60
N PRO A 161 -0.02 -16.60 -0.67
CA PRO A 161 1.27 -17.12 -1.11
C PRO A 161 2.42 -16.42 -0.39
N ALA A 162 3.58 -17.07 -0.32
CA ALA A 162 4.78 -16.40 0.15
C ALA A 162 5.10 -15.18 -0.74
N PRO A 163 5.42 -14.02 -0.17
CA PRO A 163 5.73 -12.82 -0.95
C PRO A 163 6.99 -13.04 -1.81
N SER A 164 6.99 -12.54 -3.05
CA SER A 164 8.21 -12.54 -3.88
C SER A 164 9.29 -11.66 -3.24
N ALA A 165 10.55 -12.10 -3.33
CA ALA A 165 11.70 -11.30 -2.94
C ALA A 165 11.96 -10.16 -3.94
N GLU A 166 11.49 -10.29 -5.18
CA GLU A 166 11.63 -9.25 -6.21
C GLU A 166 10.36 -8.39 -6.25
N PRO A 167 10.42 -7.11 -5.83
CA PRO A 167 9.23 -6.27 -5.72
C PRO A 167 8.62 -5.88 -7.08
N MET A 168 9.28 -6.20 -8.19
CA MET A 168 8.72 -6.02 -9.54
C MET A 168 7.91 -7.22 -10.01
N ASP A 169 7.97 -8.35 -9.31
CA ASP A 169 7.13 -9.50 -9.59
C ASP A 169 5.72 -9.20 -9.07
N ALA A 170 4.83 -8.84 -10.01
CA ALA A 170 3.43 -8.66 -9.69
C ALA A 170 2.82 -9.99 -9.23
N ALA A 171 1.94 -9.94 -8.24
CA ALA A 171 1.17 -11.09 -7.81
C ALA A 171 0.37 -11.62 -9.01
N GLU A 172 0.49 -12.92 -9.30
CA GLU A 172 -0.25 -13.57 -10.39
C GLU A 172 -1.77 -13.43 -10.20
N LEU A 173 -2.19 -13.50 -8.94
CA LEU A 173 -3.58 -13.37 -8.55
C LEU A 173 -3.69 -12.45 -7.31
N PRO A 174 -3.69 -11.12 -7.48
CA PRO A 174 -3.72 -10.19 -6.36
C PRO A 174 -4.91 -10.45 -5.43
N GLY A 175 -4.63 -10.41 -4.13
CA GLY A 175 -5.50 -10.78 -3.02
C GLY A 175 -5.87 -12.27 -2.97
N ALA A 176 -4.91 -13.15 -3.29
CA ALA A 176 -5.07 -14.61 -3.24
C ALA A 176 -5.60 -15.10 -1.88
N GLY A 177 -5.02 -14.61 -0.79
CA GLY A 177 -5.41 -15.01 0.57
C GLY A 177 -6.82 -14.55 0.94
N GLU A 178 -7.17 -13.30 0.64
CA GLU A 178 -8.47 -12.71 0.93
C GLU A 178 -9.57 -13.39 0.12
N ARG A 179 -9.30 -13.70 -1.15
CA ARG A 179 -10.22 -14.47 -2.00
C ARG A 179 -10.46 -15.88 -1.43
N MET A 180 -9.40 -16.56 -0.99
CA MET A 180 -9.51 -17.91 -0.41
C MET A 180 -10.27 -17.88 0.92
N ALA A 181 -9.95 -16.95 1.82
CA ALA A 181 -10.69 -16.78 3.08
C ALA A 181 -12.19 -16.50 2.82
N LEU A 182 -12.49 -15.66 1.83
CA LEU A 182 -13.86 -15.37 1.42
C LEU A 182 -14.58 -16.58 0.81
N GLU A 183 -13.87 -17.44 0.07
CA GLU A 183 -14.40 -18.71 -0.45
C GLU A 183 -14.77 -19.68 0.67
N ILE A 184 -13.91 -19.80 1.68
CA ILE A 184 -14.15 -20.66 2.85
C ILE A 184 -15.33 -20.11 3.66
N ALA A 185 -15.38 -18.80 3.91
CA ALA A 185 -16.51 -18.14 4.58
C ALA A 185 -17.83 -18.37 3.81
N ALA A 186 -17.80 -18.27 2.48
CA ALA A 186 -18.97 -18.51 1.63
C ALA A 186 -19.52 -19.94 1.75
N SER A 187 -18.67 -20.92 2.08
CA SER A 187 -19.09 -22.31 2.34
C SER A 187 -19.78 -22.52 3.70
N GLY A 188 -19.79 -21.49 4.56
CA GLY A 188 -20.35 -21.55 5.92
C GLY A 188 -19.35 -22.02 6.98
N ALA A 189 -18.06 -22.15 6.65
CA ALA A 189 -17.03 -22.66 7.56
C ALA A 189 -16.40 -21.60 8.48
N GLY A 190 -17.09 -20.47 8.68
CA GLY A 190 -16.65 -19.35 9.52
C GLY A 190 -16.92 -18.01 8.86
N HIS A 191 -16.16 -16.99 9.27
CA HIS A 191 -16.29 -15.62 8.78
C HIS A 191 -14.93 -15.00 8.46
N VAL A 192 -14.91 -13.94 7.67
CA VAL A 192 -13.69 -13.14 7.42
C VAL A 192 -13.99 -11.66 7.57
N VAL A 193 -13.12 -10.95 8.29
CA VAL A 193 -13.16 -9.49 8.39
C VAL A 193 -12.21 -8.90 7.35
N LEU A 194 -12.73 -8.03 6.49
CA LEU A 194 -11.97 -7.43 5.39
C LEU A 194 -12.15 -5.90 5.36
N PRO A 195 -11.19 -5.15 4.79
CA PRO A 195 -11.46 -3.80 4.34
C PRO A 195 -12.62 -3.79 3.33
N MET A 196 -13.54 -2.84 3.44
CA MET A 196 -14.71 -2.75 2.56
C MET A 196 -14.32 -2.69 1.07
N SER A 197 -13.17 -2.09 0.73
CA SER A 197 -12.64 -2.05 -0.64
C SER A 197 -12.30 -3.45 -1.19
N VAL A 198 -11.71 -4.30 -0.36
CA VAL A 198 -11.33 -5.68 -0.68
C VAL A 198 -12.57 -6.56 -0.80
N ALA A 199 -13.50 -6.46 0.15
CA ALA A 199 -14.77 -7.19 0.08
C ALA A 199 -15.56 -6.85 -1.20
N ARG A 200 -15.55 -5.58 -1.62
CA ARG A 200 -16.14 -5.16 -2.91
C ARG A 200 -15.39 -5.72 -4.12
N MET A 201 -14.05 -5.74 -4.07
CA MET A 201 -13.22 -6.28 -5.16
C MET A 201 -13.51 -7.76 -5.44
N PHE A 202 -13.68 -8.57 -4.39
CA PHE A 202 -13.95 -10.00 -4.51
C PHE A 202 -15.43 -10.37 -4.40
N GLY A 203 -16.33 -9.40 -4.53
CA GLY A 203 -17.76 -9.56 -4.29
C GLY A 203 -18.36 -10.83 -4.92
N ARG A 204 -19.21 -11.52 -4.14
CA ARG A 204 -19.78 -12.81 -4.51
C ARG A 204 -21.27 -12.84 -4.21
N LYS A 205 -22.02 -13.66 -4.96
CA LYS A 205 -23.48 -13.80 -4.76
C LYS A 205 -23.84 -14.64 -3.53
N ASP A 206 -22.95 -15.50 -3.06
CA ASP A 206 -23.13 -16.46 -1.97
C ASP A 206 -22.60 -15.94 -0.63
N VAL A 207 -22.13 -14.70 -0.60
CA VAL A 207 -21.63 -14.01 0.60
C VAL A 207 -22.57 -12.87 0.96
N ILE A 208 -22.84 -12.74 2.26
CA ILE A 208 -23.44 -11.56 2.87
C ILE A 208 -22.30 -10.72 3.47
N VAL A 209 -22.30 -9.43 3.15
CA VAL A 209 -21.31 -8.46 3.63
C VAL A 209 -22.03 -7.48 4.55
N LEU A 210 -21.63 -7.45 5.82
CA LEU A 210 -22.24 -6.60 6.84
C LEU A 210 -21.20 -5.59 7.36
N PRO A 211 -21.60 -4.33 7.62
CA PRO A 211 -20.71 -3.39 8.28
C PRO A 211 -20.37 -3.89 9.69
N LEU A 212 -19.09 -3.80 10.06
CA LEU A 212 -18.60 -4.14 11.39
C LEU A 212 -18.41 -2.83 12.17
N ALA A 213 -18.92 -2.74 13.39
CA ALA A 213 -18.82 -1.55 14.21
C ALA A 213 -17.35 -1.16 14.40
N SER A 214 -17.02 0.10 14.12
CA SER A 214 -15.62 0.55 14.02
C SER A 214 -15.38 1.90 14.65
N THR A 215 -14.20 2.09 15.25
CA THR A 215 -13.74 3.41 15.72
C THR A 215 -13.65 4.44 14.59
N LEU A 216 -13.74 4.01 13.32
CA LEU A 216 -13.81 4.89 12.17
C LEU A 216 -15.21 5.42 11.87
N ASP A 217 -16.30 4.84 12.38
CA ASP A 217 -17.66 5.25 11.99
C ASP A 217 -17.93 6.73 12.30
N ASP A 218 -17.33 7.24 13.38
CA ASP A 218 -17.42 8.64 13.81
C ASP A 218 -16.63 9.60 12.89
N THR A 219 -15.76 9.06 12.05
CA THR A 219 -14.94 9.81 11.07
C THR A 219 -15.53 9.80 9.67
N VAL A 220 -16.48 8.91 9.39
CA VAL A 220 -17.15 8.77 8.10
C VAL A 220 -18.09 9.95 7.92
N GLY A 221 -17.80 10.82 6.94
CA GLY A 221 -18.54 12.07 6.70
C GLY A 221 -17.76 13.34 7.06
N LEU A 222 -16.63 13.23 7.77
CA LEU A 222 -15.76 14.37 8.05
C LEU A 222 -15.08 14.89 6.77
N SER A 223 -14.79 16.20 6.74
CA SER A 223 -13.93 16.72 5.68
C SER A 223 -12.49 16.24 5.88
N ARG A 224 -11.65 16.34 4.84
CA ARG A 224 -10.23 15.98 4.96
C ARG A 224 -9.51 16.80 6.03
N ALA A 225 -9.82 18.09 6.13
CA ALA A 225 -9.21 18.97 7.13
C ALA A 225 -9.59 18.54 8.55
N ASP A 226 -10.84 18.12 8.75
CA ASP A 226 -11.32 17.63 10.04
C ASP A 226 -10.66 16.30 10.43
N ARG A 227 -10.44 15.40 9.45
CA ARG A 227 -9.67 14.17 9.65
C ARG A 227 -8.20 14.46 9.98
N GLU A 228 -7.55 15.36 9.26
CA GLU A 228 -6.14 15.74 9.54
C GLU A 228 -6.00 16.37 10.94
N ALA A 229 -6.96 17.22 11.35
CA ALA A 229 -6.99 17.81 12.68
C ALA A 229 -7.26 16.76 13.79
N ALA A 230 -8.18 15.82 13.56
CA ALA A 230 -8.46 14.74 14.50
C ALA A 230 -7.26 13.79 14.65
N ALA A 231 -6.61 13.42 13.54
CA ALA A 231 -5.40 12.60 13.56
C ALA A 231 -4.25 13.28 14.30
N THR A 232 -4.07 14.60 14.11
CA THR A 232 -3.07 15.38 14.84
C THR A 232 -3.35 15.39 16.35
N ARG A 233 -4.61 15.57 16.76
CA ARG A 233 -4.99 15.49 18.19
C ARG A 233 -4.75 14.10 18.77
N SER A 234 -5.08 13.04 18.05
CA SER A 234 -4.83 11.66 18.47
C SER A 234 -3.33 11.39 18.65
N ALA A 235 -2.50 11.81 17.70
CA ALA A 235 -1.05 11.63 17.79
C ALA A 235 -0.44 12.37 18.99
N LEU A 236 -0.92 13.59 19.27
CA LEU A 236 -0.52 14.35 20.46
C LEU A 236 -0.99 13.67 21.76
N ALA A 237 -2.19 13.10 21.76
CA ALA A 237 -2.71 12.35 22.90
C ALA A 237 -1.89 11.07 23.15
N ASP A 238 -1.52 10.34 22.10
CA ASP A 238 -0.66 9.14 22.20
C ASP A 238 0.75 9.51 22.69
N GLU A 239 1.33 10.60 22.19
CA GLU A 239 2.63 11.11 22.64
C GLU A 239 2.57 11.53 24.11
N GLN A 240 1.50 12.21 24.51
CA GLN A 240 1.27 12.60 25.89
C GLN A 240 1.06 11.38 26.81
N ALA A 241 0.28 10.38 26.38
CA ALA A 241 0.08 9.14 27.13
C ALA A 241 1.39 8.33 27.27
N ARG A 242 2.23 8.30 26.24
CA ARG A 242 3.58 7.70 26.31
C ARG A 242 4.48 8.46 27.28
N ALA A 243 4.48 9.78 27.22
CA ALA A 243 5.26 10.62 28.14
C ALA A 243 4.77 10.46 29.60
N GLU A 244 3.46 10.35 29.81
CA GLU A 244 2.85 10.08 31.12
C GLU A 244 3.17 8.66 31.62
N ALA A 245 3.20 7.65 30.74
CA ALA A 245 3.60 6.28 31.08
C ALA A 245 5.10 6.17 31.41
N GLU A 246 5.97 6.89 30.69
CA GLU A 246 7.40 6.99 30.98
C GLU A 246 7.67 7.77 32.28
N ALA A 247 6.90 8.80 32.56
CA ALA A 247 6.97 9.57 33.81
C ALA A 247 6.35 8.83 35.02
N GLY A 248 5.32 8.01 34.77
CA GLY A 248 4.54 7.24 35.75
C GLY A 248 5.15 5.89 36.14
N ALA A 249 6.36 5.56 35.65
CA ALA A 249 7.11 4.38 36.10
C ALA A 249 7.56 4.44 37.58
N ALA A 250 7.12 5.46 38.33
CA ALA A 250 7.08 5.46 39.78
C ALA A 250 5.66 5.80 40.24
N VAL A 251 5.11 4.91 41.09
CA VAL A 251 3.79 4.95 41.77
C VAL A 251 2.67 4.18 41.05
N VAL A 252 2.46 2.95 41.51
CA VAL A 252 1.23 2.16 41.32
C VAL A 252 0.28 2.54 42.45
N ASP A 253 -0.92 3.05 42.12
CA ASP A 253 -2.16 2.56 42.74
C ASP A 253 -3.38 2.88 41.86
N GLY A 254 -4.37 1.99 41.92
CA GLY A 254 -5.44 1.87 40.94
C GLY A 254 -6.48 2.99 40.94
N ALA A 255 -7.10 3.17 39.78
CA ALA A 255 -8.40 3.80 39.61
C ALA A 255 -9.11 3.20 38.39
N ASP A 256 -10.38 2.84 38.58
CA ASP A 256 -11.29 2.28 37.59
C ASP A 256 -11.34 3.10 36.29
N SER A 257 -10.98 2.47 35.17
CA SER A 257 -11.06 3.04 33.83
C SER A 257 -12.43 2.74 33.18
N ALA A 258 -13.47 3.44 33.62
CA ALA A 258 -14.82 3.32 33.07
C ALA A 258 -15.00 3.94 31.65
N GLY A 259 -13.93 4.42 31.02
CA GLY A 259 -13.94 5.02 29.67
C GLY A 259 -13.21 4.22 28.60
N GLN A 260 -12.53 3.12 28.95
CA GLN A 260 -11.77 2.27 28.01
C GLN A 260 -12.63 1.17 27.36
N GLY A 261 -13.73 0.78 28.02
CA GLY A 261 -14.50 -0.42 27.66
C GLY A 261 -15.39 -0.30 26.42
N ASP A 262 -15.61 0.91 25.89
CA ASP A 262 -16.47 1.13 24.71
C ASP A 262 -15.67 1.13 23.39
N ASP A 263 -14.42 1.61 23.41
CA ASP A 263 -13.52 1.57 22.24
C ASP A 263 -12.90 0.18 22.03
N ASP A 264 -12.63 -0.58 23.11
CA ASP A 264 -12.16 -1.97 23.04
C ASP A 264 -13.20 -2.93 22.41
N ALA A 265 -14.47 -2.50 22.33
CA ALA A 265 -15.55 -3.27 21.73
C ALA A 265 -15.70 -3.03 20.21
N ARG A 266 -14.94 -2.12 19.59
CA ARG A 266 -15.08 -1.74 18.17
C ARG A 266 -13.85 -2.11 17.36
N HIS A 267 -14.04 -2.49 16.11
CA HIS A 267 -12.93 -2.83 15.24
C HIS A 267 -12.13 -1.56 14.88
N PRO A 268 -10.79 -1.57 14.97
CA PRO A 268 -9.97 -0.37 14.76
C PRO A 268 -10.00 0.15 13.31
N GLY A 269 -10.35 -0.71 12.35
CA GLY A 269 -10.31 -0.42 10.91
C GLY A 269 -8.87 -0.38 10.38
N TRP A 270 -8.69 0.14 9.17
CA TRP A 270 -7.36 0.28 8.55
C TRP A 270 -7.06 1.70 8.12
N ASP A 271 -5.79 2.06 8.21
CA ASP A 271 -5.24 3.22 7.53
C ASP A 271 -4.46 2.77 6.30
N VAL A 272 -4.64 3.50 5.21
CA VAL A 272 -3.89 3.32 3.96
C VAL A 272 -3.00 4.54 3.75
N ALA A 273 -1.75 4.29 3.42
CA ALA A 273 -0.72 5.30 3.15
C ALA A 273 0.01 5.02 1.84
N LEU A 274 0.71 6.02 1.33
CA LEU A 274 1.78 5.85 0.35
C LEU A 274 3.12 5.87 1.09
N ALA A 275 4.00 4.91 0.78
CA ALA A 275 5.31 4.78 1.40
C ALA A 275 6.43 4.65 0.36
N TRP A 276 7.58 5.26 0.65
CA TRP A 276 8.81 5.16 -0.14
C TRP A 276 10.04 5.40 0.74
N LEU A 277 11.22 4.98 0.27
CA LEU A 277 12.48 5.21 0.98
C LEU A 277 12.93 6.67 0.83
N LYS A 278 13.42 7.25 1.92
CA LYS A 278 14.00 8.61 1.94
C LYS A 278 15.16 8.76 0.95
N ALA A 279 15.99 7.72 0.82
CA ALA A 279 17.11 7.69 -0.12
C ALA A 279 16.68 7.60 -1.60
N ALA A 280 15.45 7.15 -1.86
CA ALA A 280 14.86 7.05 -3.20
C ALA A 280 13.91 8.22 -3.52
N ASP A 281 13.88 9.26 -2.68
CA ASP A 281 13.01 10.41 -2.89
C ASP A 281 13.40 11.16 -4.17
N SER A 282 12.40 11.60 -4.92
CA SER A 282 12.60 12.26 -6.22
C SER A 282 11.47 13.23 -6.54
N GLU A 283 11.75 14.19 -7.43
CA GLU A 283 10.73 15.11 -7.96
C GLU A 283 9.53 14.38 -8.58
N LEU A 284 9.75 13.22 -9.20
CA LEU A 284 8.69 12.39 -9.76
C LEU A 284 7.77 11.83 -8.67
N VAL A 285 8.34 11.26 -7.61
CA VAL A 285 7.59 10.74 -6.45
C VAL A 285 6.84 11.87 -5.75
N GLN A 286 7.52 13.00 -5.48
CA GLN A 286 6.92 14.16 -4.81
C GLN A 286 5.77 14.77 -5.62
N ALA A 287 5.90 14.84 -6.94
CA ALA A 287 4.81 15.29 -7.81
C ALA A 287 3.59 14.35 -7.73
N PHE A 288 3.79 13.03 -7.72
CA PHE A 288 2.70 12.07 -7.60
C PHE A 288 2.01 12.15 -6.23
N VAL A 289 2.79 12.20 -5.14
CA VAL A 289 2.27 12.39 -3.79
C VAL A 289 1.51 13.71 -3.68
N GLY A 290 1.96 14.77 -4.37
CA GLY A 290 1.23 16.02 -4.53
C GLY A 290 -0.18 15.80 -5.09
N VAL A 291 -0.29 15.06 -6.19
CA VAL A 291 -1.56 14.69 -6.83
C VAL A 291 -2.44 13.83 -5.92
N ALA A 292 -1.88 12.82 -5.26
CA ALA A 292 -2.60 11.97 -4.30
C ALA A 292 -3.16 12.78 -3.12
N ARG A 293 -2.41 13.79 -2.67
CA ARG A 293 -2.85 14.79 -1.68
C ARG A 293 -3.72 15.91 -2.28
N GLY A 294 -4.28 15.74 -3.47
CA GLY A 294 -5.24 16.70 -4.04
C GLY A 294 -4.65 18.04 -4.51
N ARG A 295 -3.32 18.21 -4.53
CA ARG A 295 -2.70 19.35 -5.22
C ARG A 295 -2.83 19.10 -6.72
N ARG A 296 -3.30 20.08 -7.51
CA ARG A 296 -3.29 19.95 -8.97
C ARG A 296 -1.83 19.87 -9.43
N GLY A 297 -1.50 18.90 -10.29
CA GLY A 297 -0.14 18.54 -10.71
C GLY A 297 0.66 19.61 -11.49
N ALA A 298 0.29 20.89 -11.39
CA ALA A 298 0.90 22.01 -12.11
C ALA A 298 1.39 23.15 -11.19
N SER A 299 1.52 22.93 -9.88
CA SER A 299 2.20 23.91 -9.02
C SER A 299 3.69 23.60 -8.95
N SER A 300 4.45 24.08 -9.95
CA SER A 300 5.88 24.29 -9.77
C SER A 300 6.10 25.34 -8.67
N ARG A 301 7.10 25.14 -7.81
CA ARG A 301 7.75 26.28 -7.14
C ARG A 301 8.63 27.01 -8.14
#